data_AF-A0A7T7WK78-F1
#
_entry.id   AF-A0A7T7WK78-F1
#
_cell.length_a   1.000
_cell.length_b   1.000
_cell.length_c   1.000
_cell.angle_alpha   90.00
_cell.angle_beta   90.00
_cell.angle_gamma   90.00
#
_symmetry.space_group_name_H-M   'P 1'
#
loop_
_entity.id
_entity.type
_entity.pdbx_description
1 polymer ?
#
loop_
_entity_poly.entity_id
_entity_poly.type
_entity_poly.pdbx_seq_one_letter_code
_entity_poly.pdbx_strand_id
1 'polypeptide(L)'
;MNTLIKTLDTYCDIHHIPMSKFGPIHYCKECIQKENNERPKYSLPSEDFLRRRKHVEFMDIGIPQRHINASFDNYNLTYRSQKEVLNTMVDLTNNFKERNYQNLVLIGKEGTGKTHLACAMAKELNEAGISVKFMKSFDLGCLFVENWGNEEFFETEEIEKISSYDLLIVDEYGLYDQKEHHKDYVDKVLLKRYDLNKPTIIISNLKEDELIDTLGFRLWSRLNEDRVTVLEFKWDDYRRANKFV
;
A
#
# COMPACT_ATOMS: atom_id res chain seq x y z
N MET A 1 -35.55 22.24 -17.03
CA MET A 1 -36.11 23.23 -17.98
C MET A 1 -35.55 22.92 -19.36
N ASN A 2 -36.40 22.49 -20.29
CA ASN A 2 -35.98 22.13 -21.65
C ASN A 2 -35.60 23.37 -22.45
N THR A 3 -34.32 23.56 -22.71
CA THR A 3 -33.83 24.62 -23.60
C THR A 3 -34.17 24.23 -25.04
N LEU A 4 -35.27 24.78 -25.56
CA LEU A 4 -35.74 24.58 -26.93
C LEU A 4 -34.66 25.05 -27.93
N ILE A 5 -34.07 24.11 -28.66
CA ILE A 5 -33.17 24.41 -29.79
C ILE A 5 -34.01 25.02 -30.91
N LYS A 6 -33.81 26.31 -31.19
CA LYS A 6 -34.41 26.99 -32.35
C LYS A 6 -33.51 26.82 -33.58
N THR A 7 -34.10 26.48 -34.71
CA THR A 7 -33.45 26.45 -36.04
C THR A 7 -33.37 27.86 -36.63
N LEU A 8 -32.26 28.23 -37.27
CA LEU A 8 -32.04 29.52 -37.94
C LEU A 8 -31.96 29.38 -39.46
N ASP A 9 -32.15 30.48 -40.20
CA ASP A 9 -32.03 30.59 -41.68
C ASP A 9 -30.59 30.45 -42.20
N THR A 10 -29.60 30.32 -41.31
CA THR A 10 -28.20 30.08 -41.67
C THR A 10 -27.96 28.59 -41.90
N TYR A 11 -27.46 28.23 -43.08
CA TYR A 11 -27.17 26.86 -43.48
C TYR A 11 -25.68 26.54 -43.33
N CYS A 12 -25.36 25.29 -43.02
CA CYS A 12 -23.99 24.80 -43.00
C CYS A 12 -23.45 24.66 -44.43
N ASP A 13 -22.25 25.18 -44.71
CA ASP A 13 -21.64 25.11 -46.06
C ASP A 13 -21.25 23.69 -46.50
N ILE A 14 -21.12 22.76 -45.55
CA ILE A 14 -20.69 21.37 -45.82
C ILE A 14 -21.88 20.44 -46.02
N HIS A 15 -22.91 20.58 -45.16
CA HIS A 15 -24.05 19.66 -45.09
C HIS A 15 -25.35 20.28 -45.62
N HIS A 16 -25.36 21.58 -45.92
CA HIS A 16 -26.51 22.34 -46.43
C HIS A 16 -27.79 22.18 -45.59
N ILE A 17 -27.65 21.95 -44.28
CA ILE A 17 -28.75 21.89 -43.31
C ILE A 17 -28.79 23.15 -42.44
N PRO A 18 -29.97 23.53 -41.89
CA PRO A 18 -30.09 24.68 -40.99
C PRO A 18 -29.26 24.46 -39.72
N MET A 19 -28.44 25.45 -39.37
CA MET A 19 -27.60 25.43 -38.18
C MET A 19 -28.44 25.62 -36.92
N SER A 20 -28.00 24.96 -35.84
CA SER A 20 -28.60 25.08 -34.51
C SER A 20 -27.88 26.13 -33.69
N LYS A 21 -28.61 26.83 -32.80
CA LYS A 21 -28.05 27.84 -31.90
C LYS A 21 -28.01 27.36 -30.46
N PHE A 22 -26.86 27.52 -29.81
CA PHE A 22 -26.69 27.37 -28.37
C PHE A 22 -25.94 28.58 -27.83
N GLY A 23 -26.64 29.45 -27.09
CA GLY A 23 -26.09 30.74 -26.68
C GLY A 23 -25.72 31.61 -27.89
N PRO A 24 -24.51 32.21 -27.94
CA PRO A 24 -24.04 32.99 -29.09
C PRO A 24 -23.46 32.14 -30.23
N ILE A 25 -23.36 30.82 -30.06
CA ILE A 25 -22.68 29.93 -31.01
C ILE A 25 -23.69 29.28 -31.94
N HIS A 26 -23.37 29.26 -33.24
CA HIS A 26 -24.10 28.49 -34.26
C HIS A 26 -23.28 27.27 -34.63
N TYR A 27 -23.92 26.10 -34.70
CA TYR A 27 -23.24 24.85 -35.05
C TYR A 27 -24.10 23.94 -35.91
N CYS A 28 -23.45 23.12 -36.72
CA CYS A 28 -24.09 22.10 -37.53
C CYS A 28 -24.11 20.76 -36.78
N LYS A 29 -25.29 20.13 -36.67
CA LYS A 29 -25.44 18.86 -35.95
C LYS A 29 -24.66 17.72 -36.61
N GLU A 30 -24.65 17.67 -37.94
CA GLU A 30 -23.93 16.62 -38.68
C GLU A 30 -22.41 16.80 -38.61
N CYS A 31 -21.89 18.04 -38.66
CA CYS A 31 -20.47 18.31 -38.42
C CYS A 31 -20.02 17.78 -37.06
N ILE A 32 -20.78 18.09 -35.99
CA ILE A 32 -20.46 17.62 -34.63
C ILE A 32 -20.54 16.09 -34.54
N GLN A 33 -21.54 15.48 -35.20
CA GLN A 33 -21.72 14.04 -35.16
C GLN A 33 -20.59 13.31 -35.91
N LYS A 34 -20.14 13.85 -37.04
CA LYS A 34 -18.98 13.35 -37.78
C LYS A 34 -17.70 13.50 -36.96
N GLU A 35 -17.46 14.65 -36.36
CA GLU A 35 -16.34 14.86 -35.42
C GLU A 35 -16.38 13.86 -34.25
N ASN A 36 -17.55 13.65 -33.63
CA ASN A 36 -17.68 12.70 -32.51
C ASN A 36 -17.47 11.24 -32.94
N ASN A 37 -17.78 10.90 -34.20
CA ASN A 37 -17.54 9.57 -34.76
C ASN A 37 -16.08 9.36 -35.18
N GLU A 38 -15.40 10.42 -35.60
CA GLU A 38 -13.98 10.41 -35.99
C GLU A 38 -13.02 10.62 -34.80
N ARG A 39 -13.50 11.19 -33.69
CA ARG A 39 -12.76 11.23 -32.43
C ARG A 39 -12.41 9.80 -32.00
N PRO A 40 -11.13 9.50 -31.71
CA PRO A 40 -10.76 8.18 -31.24
C PRO A 40 -11.55 7.89 -29.96
N LYS A 41 -12.38 6.84 -30.00
CA LYS A 41 -13.03 6.33 -28.79
C LYS A 41 -11.91 5.85 -27.88
N TYR A 42 -11.67 6.53 -26.76
CA TYR A 42 -10.78 6.03 -25.72
C TYR A 42 -11.30 4.64 -25.30
N SER A 43 -10.58 3.58 -25.67
CA SER A 43 -10.87 2.25 -25.17
C SER A 43 -10.43 2.19 -23.73
N LEU A 44 -11.32 1.78 -22.83
CA LEU A 44 -10.92 1.44 -21.47
C LEU A 44 -9.79 0.40 -21.53
N PRO A 45 -8.74 0.51 -20.70
CA PRO A 45 -7.70 -0.50 -20.67
C PRO A 45 -8.31 -1.87 -20.39
N SER A 46 -7.77 -2.93 -21.01
CA SER A 46 -8.24 -4.28 -20.72
C SER A 46 -8.00 -4.64 -19.26
N GLU A 47 -8.83 -5.54 -18.71
CA GLU A 47 -8.64 -6.03 -17.33
C GLU A 47 -7.24 -6.61 -17.12
N ASP A 48 -6.72 -7.34 -18.12
CA ASP A 48 -5.36 -7.88 -18.10
C ASP A 48 -4.28 -6.80 -17.98
N PHE A 49 -4.46 -5.67 -18.67
CA PHE A 49 -3.53 -4.55 -18.57
C PHE A 49 -3.56 -3.94 -17.18
N LEU A 50 -4.75 -3.69 -16.63
CA LEU A 50 -4.90 -3.14 -15.27
C LEU A 50 -4.31 -4.08 -14.22
N ARG A 51 -4.53 -5.39 -14.37
CA ARG A 51 -3.97 -6.42 -13.49
C ARG A 51 -2.45 -6.41 -13.51
N ARG A 52 -1.82 -6.39 -14.70
CA ARG A 52 -0.36 -6.32 -14.83
C ARG A 52 0.21 -5.05 -14.22
N ARG A 53 -0.48 -3.92 -14.41
CA ARG A 53 -0.07 -2.63 -13.82
C ARG A 53 -0.09 -2.68 -12.29
N LYS A 54 -1.18 -3.19 -11.68
CA LYS A 54 -1.26 -3.39 -10.23
C LYS A 54 -0.17 -4.31 -9.70
N HIS A 55 0.16 -5.38 -10.44
CA HIS A 55 1.26 -6.26 -10.07
C HIS A 55 2.60 -5.51 -9.97
N VAL A 56 2.93 -4.69 -10.97
CA VAL A 56 4.16 -3.87 -10.94
C VAL A 56 4.13 -2.89 -9.77
N GLU A 57 3.01 -2.20 -9.59
CA GLU A 57 2.82 -1.24 -8.49
C GLU A 57 3.01 -1.88 -7.11
N PHE A 58 2.48 -3.10 -6.90
CA PHE A 58 2.69 -3.84 -5.66
C PHE A 58 4.15 -4.29 -5.46
N MET A 59 4.87 -4.60 -6.54
CA MET A 59 6.29 -4.90 -6.47
C MET A 59 7.12 -3.66 -6.13
N ASP A 60 6.75 -2.48 -6.64
CA ASP A 60 7.46 -1.22 -6.39
C ASP A 60 7.39 -0.80 -4.91
N ILE A 61 6.24 -1.02 -4.28
CA ILE A 61 6.09 -0.84 -2.82
C ILE A 61 6.77 -1.95 -2.01
N GLY A 62 7.33 -2.98 -2.65
CA GLY A 62 8.14 -4.02 -1.99
C GLY A 62 7.39 -5.29 -1.57
N ILE A 63 6.14 -5.50 -2.03
CA ILE A 63 5.40 -6.73 -1.71
C ILE A 63 6.09 -7.93 -2.39
N PRO A 64 6.42 -9.00 -1.65
CA PRO A 64 7.01 -10.20 -2.24
C PRO A 64 6.08 -10.82 -3.30
N GLN A 65 6.64 -11.31 -4.41
CA GLN A 65 5.87 -11.90 -5.52
C GLN A 65 4.88 -12.99 -5.06
N ARG A 66 5.24 -13.78 -4.05
CA ARG A 66 4.39 -14.83 -3.45
C ARG A 66 3.14 -14.28 -2.74
N HIS A 67 3.15 -13.01 -2.32
CA HIS A 67 2.05 -12.33 -1.62
C HIS A 67 1.32 -11.30 -2.49
N ILE A 68 1.63 -11.23 -3.79
CA ILE A 68 1.02 -10.25 -4.70
C ILE A 68 -0.52 -10.41 -4.77
N ASN A 69 -1.00 -11.65 -4.66
CA ASN A 69 -2.42 -11.98 -4.66
C ASN A 69 -3.06 -11.99 -3.26
N ALA A 70 -2.31 -11.74 -2.17
CA ALA A 70 -2.83 -11.84 -0.80
C ALA A 70 -3.86 -10.74 -0.48
N SER A 71 -5.12 -11.08 -0.24
CA SER A 71 -6.18 -10.13 0.14
C SER A 71 -6.82 -10.54 1.46
N PHE A 72 -7.65 -9.67 2.04
CA PHE A 72 -8.47 -10.07 3.19
C PHE A 72 -9.47 -11.17 2.82
N ASP A 73 -10.01 -11.14 1.59
CA ASP A 73 -11.01 -12.12 1.12
C ASP A 73 -10.45 -13.55 0.97
N ASN A 74 -9.17 -13.69 0.63
CA ASN A 74 -8.53 -14.99 0.46
C ASN A 74 -7.69 -15.41 1.67
N TYR A 75 -7.91 -14.78 2.82
CA TYR A 75 -7.35 -15.22 4.09
C TYR A 75 -8.15 -16.38 4.67
N ASN A 76 -7.50 -17.53 4.87
CA ASN A 76 -8.19 -18.74 5.33
C ASN A 76 -8.51 -18.68 6.83
N LEU A 77 -9.81 -18.71 7.15
CA LEU A 77 -10.33 -18.69 8.52
C LEU A 77 -10.57 -20.13 9.01
N THR A 78 -9.55 -20.69 9.67
CA THR A 78 -9.63 -21.99 10.36
C THR A 78 -9.99 -21.82 11.84
N TYR A 79 -9.53 -20.75 12.49
CA TYR A 79 -9.73 -20.49 13.93
C TYR A 79 -10.58 -19.24 14.16
N ARG A 80 -11.34 -19.20 15.26
CA ARG A 80 -12.13 -18.01 15.64
C ARG A 80 -11.24 -16.79 15.88
N SER A 81 -10.08 -16.97 16.52
CA SER A 81 -9.09 -15.91 16.76
C SER A 81 -8.57 -15.27 15.47
N GLN A 82 -8.48 -16.04 14.37
CA GLN A 82 -8.12 -15.49 13.06
C GLN A 82 -9.17 -14.51 12.54
N LYS A 83 -10.45 -14.76 12.82
CA LYS A 83 -11.54 -13.85 12.42
C LYS A 83 -11.47 -12.53 13.18
N GLU A 84 -11.15 -12.57 14.47
CA GLU A 84 -11.00 -11.37 15.31
C GLU A 84 -9.81 -10.52 14.83
N VAL A 85 -8.67 -11.17 14.54
CA VAL A 85 -7.50 -10.50 13.95
C VAL A 85 -7.80 -9.94 12.57
N LEU A 86 -8.49 -10.70 11.71
CA LEU A 86 -8.89 -10.22 10.38
C LEU A 86 -9.79 -8.99 10.47
N ASN A 87 -10.82 -9.02 11.30
CA ASN A 87 -11.72 -7.87 11.51
C ASN A 87 -10.94 -6.65 12.00
N THR A 88 -10.05 -6.86 12.98
CA THR A 88 -9.20 -5.77 13.47
C THR A 88 -8.33 -5.20 12.35
N MET A 89 -7.69 -6.03 11.54
CA MET A 89 -6.89 -5.58 10.40
C MET A 89 -7.71 -4.79 9.37
N VAL A 90 -8.94 -5.20 9.10
CA VAL A 90 -9.87 -4.48 8.22
C VAL A 90 -10.24 -3.12 8.81
N ASP A 91 -10.60 -3.07 10.09
CA ASP A 91 -10.94 -1.83 10.79
C ASP A 91 -9.77 -0.86 10.81
N LEU A 92 -8.55 -1.36 11.09
CA LEU A 92 -7.33 -0.55 11.03
C LEU A 92 -7.05 -0.05 9.61
N THR A 93 -7.26 -0.88 8.59
CA THR A 93 -7.11 -0.46 7.20
C THR A 93 -8.05 0.70 6.86
N ASN A 94 -9.30 0.65 7.33
CA ASN A 94 -10.27 1.73 7.13
C ASN A 94 -9.88 3.00 7.90
N ASN A 95 -9.44 2.87 9.16
CA ASN A 95 -8.93 4.01 9.93
C ASN A 95 -7.73 4.68 9.24
N PHE A 96 -6.82 3.90 8.68
CA PHE A 96 -5.68 4.42 7.91
C PHE A 96 -6.13 5.16 6.64
N LYS A 97 -7.16 4.68 5.93
CA LYS A 97 -7.76 5.40 4.78
C LYS A 97 -8.32 6.76 5.20
N GLU A 98 -8.82 6.87 6.42
CA GLU A 98 -9.29 8.13 7.04
C GLU A 98 -8.16 8.97 7.66
N ARG A 99 -6.90 8.56 7.49
CA ARG A 99 -5.70 9.18 8.09
C ARG A 99 -5.66 9.16 9.62
N ASN A 100 -6.42 8.25 10.22
CA ASN A 100 -6.31 7.92 11.64
C ASN A 100 -5.27 6.80 11.80
N TYR A 101 -4.02 7.23 11.94
CA TYR A 101 -2.85 6.35 11.96
C TYR A 101 -2.52 5.86 13.37
N GLN A 102 -1.98 4.65 13.45
CA GLN A 102 -1.44 4.09 14.68
C GLN A 102 -0.38 3.03 14.37
N ASN A 103 0.54 2.80 15.31
CA ASN A 103 1.54 1.74 15.16
C ASN A 103 0.88 0.36 15.33
N LEU A 104 1.40 -0.64 14.60
CA LEU A 104 0.89 -2.00 14.64
C LEU A 104 2.03 -3.00 14.77
N VAL A 105 1.89 -3.95 15.67
CA VAL A 105 2.86 -5.03 15.88
C VAL A 105 2.15 -6.35 15.66
N LEU A 106 2.62 -7.13 14.69
CA LEU A 106 2.13 -8.47 14.39
C LEU A 106 3.15 -9.50 14.88
N ILE A 107 2.80 -10.25 15.92
CA ILE A 107 3.69 -11.26 16.53
C ILE A 107 3.07 -12.66 16.47
N GLY A 108 3.92 -13.68 16.42
CA GLY A 108 3.49 -15.09 16.46
C GLY A 108 4.34 -15.99 15.57
N LYS A 109 4.08 -17.28 15.57
CA LYS A 109 4.93 -18.27 14.86
C LYS A 109 4.94 -18.08 13.34
N GLU A 110 5.92 -18.67 12.68
CA GLU A 110 5.98 -18.75 11.22
C GLU A 110 4.74 -19.44 10.63
N GLY A 111 4.33 -18.99 9.44
CA GLY A 111 3.22 -19.63 8.72
C GLY A 111 1.82 -19.35 9.27
N THR A 112 1.68 -18.43 10.23
CA THR A 112 0.38 -18.00 10.79
C THR A 112 -0.36 -16.96 9.95
N GLY A 113 0.29 -16.40 8.91
CA GLY A 113 -0.34 -15.47 7.98
C GLY A 113 -0.19 -13.98 8.30
N LYS A 114 0.73 -13.60 9.21
CA LYS A 114 1.06 -12.19 9.52
C LYS A 114 1.40 -11.37 8.28
N THR A 115 2.38 -11.84 7.50
CA THR A 115 2.79 -11.20 6.23
C THR A 115 1.65 -11.14 5.22
N HIS A 116 0.76 -12.14 5.18
CA HIS A 116 -0.39 -12.12 4.27
C HIS A 116 -1.34 -10.96 4.59
N LEU A 117 -1.72 -10.80 5.86
CA LEU A 117 -2.61 -9.73 6.29
C LEU A 117 -1.96 -8.35 6.15
N ALA A 118 -0.66 -8.23 6.45
CA ALA A 118 0.09 -6.99 6.24
C ALA A 118 0.17 -6.61 4.74
N CYS A 119 0.42 -7.58 3.85
CA CYS A 119 0.39 -7.33 2.41
C CYS A 119 -1.02 -6.99 1.91
N ALA A 120 -2.07 -7.60 2.45
CA ALA A 120 -3.46 -7.25 2.11
C ALA A 120 -3.75 -5.78 2.46
N MET A 121 -3.43 -5.37 3.69
CA MET A 121 -3.54 -3.98 4.15
C MET A 121 -2.71 -3.03 3.26
N ALA A 122 -1.45 -3.36 3.00
CA ALA A 122 -0.55 -2.53 2.18
C ALA A 122 -1.13 -2.23 0.80
N LYS A 123 -1.72 -3.24 0.15
CA LYS A 123 -2.32 -3.07 -1.18
C LYS A 123 -3.56 -2.19 -1.14
N GLU A 124 -4.46 -2.41 -0.19
CA GLU A 124 -5.65 -1.58 -0.08
C GLU A 124 -5.32 -0.11 0.23
N LEU A 125 -4.30 0.14 1.06
CA LEU A 125 -3.85 1.49 1.36
C LEU A 125 -3.16 2.14 0.16
N ASN A 126 -2.32 1.39 -0.55
CA ASN A 126 -1.69 1.88 -1.78
C ASN A 126 -2.74 2.22 -2.84
N GLU A 127 -3.75 1.37 -3.04
CA GLU A 127 -4.87 1.65 -3.94
C GLU A 127 -5.73 2.84 -3.51
N ALA A 128 -5.76 3.15 -2.21
CA ALA A 128 -6.38 4.37 -1.67
C ALA A 128 -5.51 5.63 -1.80
N GLY A 129 -4.33 5.53 -2.44
CA GLY A 129 -3.41 6.65 -2.66
C GLY A 129 -2.54 6.99 -1.45
N ILE A 130 -2.43 6.11 -0.47
CA ILE A 130 -1.52 6.25 0.67
C ILE A 130 -0.17 5.65 0.29
N SER A 131 0.93 6.37 0.51
CA SER A 131 2.25 5.87 0.17
C SER A 131 2.71 4.79 1.16
N VAL A 132 2.86 3.55 0.67
CA VAL A 132 3.27 2.40 1.49
C VAL A 132 4.63 1.88 1.03
N LYS A 133 5.47 1.48 1.98
CA LYS A 133 6.68 0.70 1.71
C LYS A 133 6.70 -0.55 2.57
N PHE A 134 6.95 -1.69 1.94
CA PHE A 134 7.17 -2.99 2.57
C PHE A 134 8.63 -3.38 2.39
N MET A 135 9.32 -3.69 3.48
CA MET A 135 10.71 -4.16 3.45
C MET A 135 10.91 -5.24 4.51
N LYS A 136 11.81 -6.19 4.25
CA LYS A 136 12.32 -7.04 5.33
C LYS A 136 13.33 -6.24 6.15
N SER A 137 13.37 -6.49 7.45
CA SER A 137 14.31 -5.83 8.36
C SER A 137 15.76 -6.02 7.93
N PHE A 138 16.11 -7.24 7.50
CA PHE A 138 17.44 -7.55 6.99
C PHE A 138 17.78 -6.74 5.73
N ASP A 139 16.90 -6.73 4.72
CA ASP A 139 17.11 -5.98 3.47
C ASP A 139 17.26 -4.48 3.73
N LEU A 140 16.49 -3.94 4.69
CA LEU A 140 16.61 -2.55 5.12
C LEU A 140 17.99 -2.28 5.73
N GLY A 141 18.53 -3.16 6.56
CA GLY A 141 19.87 -3.02 7.11
C GLY A 141 20.97 -3.15 6.04
N CYS A 142 20.87 -4.14 5.15
CA CYS A 142 21.83 -4.37 4.08
C CYS A 142 21.94 -3.16 3.14
N LEU A 143 20.83 -2.47 2.88
CA LEU A 143 20.82 -1.25 2.06
C LEU A 143 21.84 -0.20 2.54
N PHE A 144 22.08 -0.10 3.84
CA PHE A 144 23.05 0.85 4.40
C PHE A 144 24.46 0.28 4.47
N VAL A 145 24.59 -0.99 4.86
CA VAL A 145 25.91 -1.62 5.03
C VAL A 145 26.60 -1.88 3.69
N GLU A 146 25.87 -2.33 2.67
CA GLU A 146 26.45 -2.61 1.34
C GLU A 146 26.85 -1.33 0.60
N ASN A 147 26.20 -0.21 0.88
CA ASN A 147 26.52 1.09 0.28
C ASN A 147 27.52 1.91 1.11
N TRP A 148 28.07 1.33 2.18
CA TRP A 148 29.06 2.01 3.02
C TRP A 148 30.34 2.30 2.23
N GLY A 149 30.70 3.58 2.14
CA GLY A 149 31.89 4.03 1.40
C GLY A 149 31.64 4.35 -0.08
N ASN A 150 30.40 4.25 -0.56
CA ASN A 150 30.02 4.81 -1.85
C ASN A 150 29.87 6.34 -1.73
N GLU A 151 30.64 7.12 -2.51
CA GLU A 151 30.62 8.58 -2.47
C GLU A 151 29.27 9.19 -2.89
N GLU A 152 28.45 8.45 -3.64
CA GLU A 152 27.11 8.87 -4.07
C GLU A 152 26.00 8.45 -3.08
N PHE A 153 26.34 7.69 -2.03
CA PHE A 153 25.37 7.25 -1.03
C PHE A 153 25.39 8.12 0.21
N PHE A 154 24.30 8.85 0.42
CA PHE A 154 24.10 9.64 1.63
C PHE A 154 23.13 8.92 2.58
N GLU A 155 23.66 8.36 3.67
CA GLU A 155 22.88 7.65 4.70
C GLU A 155 21.66 8.45 5.14
N THR A 156 21.84 9.76 5.37
CA THR A 156 20.78 10.65 5.83
C THR A 156 19.66 10.80 4.82
N GLU A 157 19.96 10.94 3.54
CA GLU A 157 18.97 11.05 2.46
C GLU A 157 18.18 9.75 2.30
N GLU A 158 18.85 8.59 2.39
CA GLU A 158 18.15 7.31 2.26
C GLU A 158 17.26 7.02 3.48
N ILE A 159 17.71 7.36 4.70
CA ILE A 159 16.87 7.31 5.90
C ILE A 159 15.64 8.21 5.72
N GLU A 160 15.82 9.44 5.21
CA GLU A 160 14.71 10.37 5.00
C GLU A 160 13.73 9.86 3.94
N LYS A 161 14.23 9.32 2.84
CA LYS A 161 13.42 8.71 1.79
C LYS A 161 12.56 7.57 2.32
N ILE A 162 13.14 6.64 3.09
CA ILE A 162 12.39 5.50 3.67
C ILE A 162 11.44 5.97 4.79
N SER A 163 11.84 7.00 5.54
CA SER A 163 11.00 7.55 6.60
C SER A 163 9.84 8.41 6.06
N SER A 164 9.92 8.88 4.81
CA SER A 164 8.91 9.76 4.21
C SER A 164 7.58 9.08 3.86
N TYR A 165 7.60 7.75 3.61
CA TYR A 165 6.38 6.99 3.30
C TYR A 165 5.34 7.12 4.42
N ASP A 166 4.07 7.24 4.04
CA ASP A 166 2.95 7.32 4.99
C ASP A 166 2.88 6.09 5.87
N LEU A 167 3.17 4.90 5.33
CA LEU A 167 3.28 3.65 6.07
C LEU A 167 4.54 2.88 5.69
N LEU A 168 5.31 2.46 6.71
CA LEU A 168 6.39 1.49 6.55
C LEU A 168 5.98 0.18 7.22
N ILE A 169 6.15 -0.92 6.50
CA ILE A 169 5.97 -2.29 7.00
C ILE A 169 7.34 -2.95 7.02
N VAL A 170 7.78 -3.35 8.20
CA VAL A 170 9.05 -4.04 8.44
C VAL A 170 8.76 -5.51 8.77
N ASP A 171 9.07 -6.41 7.86
CA ASP A 171 8.88 -7.85 8.03
C ASP A 171 10.12 -8.54 8.60
N GLU A 172 9.91 -9.66 9.29
CA GLU A 172 10.97 -10.49 9.89
C GLU A 172 11.92 -9.72 10.85
N TYR A 173 11.39 -8.72 11.57
CA TYR A 173 12.18 -7.91 12.53
C TYR A 173 12.72 -8.76 13.68
N GLY A 174 14.00 -8.56 14.01
CA GLY A 174 14.67 -9.21 15.13
C GLY A 174 15.18 -10.64 14.86
N LEU A 175 15.02 -11.17 13.64
CA LEU A 175 15.47 -12.53 13.30
C LEU A 175 16.88 -12.56 12.67
N TYR A 176 17.10 -11.74 11.65
CA TYR A 176 18.30 -11.83 10.78
C TYR A 176 19.14 -10.54 10.78
N ASP A 177 18.59 -9.44 11.29
CA ASP A 177 19.17 -8.10 11.36
C ASP A 177 20.11 -7.88 12.56
N GLN A 178 20.21 -8.84 13.48
CA GLN A 178 21.03 -8.70 14.70
C GLN A 178 22.56 -8.71 14.45
N LYS A 179 23.01 -8.98 13.23
CA LYS A 179 24.44 -9.05 12.87
C LYS A 179 24.89 -7.78 12.14
N GLU A 180 26.18 -7.45 12.28
CA GLU A 180 26.89 -6.49 11.41
C GLU A 180 26.27 -5.08 11.34
N HIS A 181 25.80 -4.55 12.48
CA HIS A 181 25.21 -3.20 12.57
C HIS A 181 23.94 -2.96 11.73
N HIS A 182 23.40 -3.97 11.04
CA HIS A 182 22.17 -3.86 10.25
C HIS A 182 21.01 -3.30 11.08
N LYS A 183 20.83 -3.85 12.28
CA LYS A 183 19.81 -3.39 13.24
C LYS A 183 19.94 -1.91 13.59
N ASP A 184 21.15 -1.37 13.72
CA ASP A 184 21.34 0.04 14.09
C ASP A 184 20.70 0.96 13.04
N TYR A 185 20.75 0.60 11.76
CA TYR A 185 20.10 1.36 10.69
C TYR A 185 18.59 1.21 10.67
N VAL A 186 18.08 0.00 10.92
CA VAL A 186 16.64 -0.22 11.06
C VAL A 186 16.10 0.64 12.21
N ASP A 187 16.78 0.61 13.35
CA ASP A 187 16.43 1.39 14.54
C ASP A 187 16.49 2.90 14.25
N LYS A 188 17.50 3.40 13.51
CA LYS A 188 17.56 4.79 13.06
C LYS A 188 16.32 5.19 12.22
N VAL A 189 15.90 4.34 11.28
CA VAL A 189 14.70 4.58 10.47
C VAL A 189 13.44 4.61 11.34
N LEU A 190 13.29 3.65 12.25
CA LEU A 190 12.14 3.61 13.18
C LEU A 190 12.08 4.87 14.05
N LEU A 191 13.22 5.34 14.55
CA LEU A 191 13.31 6.58 15.32
C LEU A 191 12.94 7.81 14.50
N LYS A 192 13.47 7.94 13.28
CA LYS A 192 13.14 9.07 12.40
C LYS A 192 11.65 9.08 12.07
N ARG A 193 11.03 7.92 11.86
CA ARG A 193 9.58 7.81 11.61
C ARG A 193 8.75 8.24 12.81
N TYR A 194 9.18 7.87 14.02
CA TYR A 194 8.58 8.39 15.25
C TYR A 194 8.67 9.92 15.31
N ASP A 195 9.84 10.51 15.05
CA ASP A 195 10.02 11.96 15.05
C ASP A 195 9.14 12.67 13.99
N LEU A 196 8.77 11.96 12.91
CA LEU A 196 7.89 12.44 11.85
C LEU A 196 6.39 12.12 12.08
N ASN A 197 6.03 11.50 13.20
CA ASN A 197 4.68 10.98 13.48
C ASN A 197 4.13 10.08 12.35
N LYS A 198 4.99 9.24 11.77
CA LYS A 198 4.63 8.33 10.68
C LYS A 198 4.42 6.91 11.21
N PRO A 199 3.25 6.28 10.99
CA PRO A 199 2.93 4.96 11.52
C PRO A 199 3.83 3.88 10.94
N THR A 200 4.14 2.86 11.74
CA THR A 200 4.93 1.71 11.32
C THR A 200 4.25 0.40 11.71
N ILE A 201 4.31 -0.59 10.82
CA ILE A 201 3.91 -1.97 11.10
C ILE A 201 5.16 -2.82 11.26
N ILE A 202 5.32 -3.46 12.41
CA ILE A 202 6.42 -4.40 12.67
C ILE A 202 5.85 -5.81 12.67
N ILE A 203 6.46 -6.70 11.90
CA ILE A 203 6.11 -8.13 11.88
C ILE A 203 7.31 -8.91 12.42
N SER A 204 7.08 -9.71 13.45
CA SER A 204 8.12 -10.53 14.05
C SER A 204 7.63 -11.94 14.39
N ASN A 205 8.55 -12.90 14.36
CA ASN A 205 8.30 -14.25 14.85
C ASN A 205 8.66 -14.41 16.34
N LEU A 206 9.25 -13.38 16.95
CA LEU A 206 9.57 -13.34 18.37
C LEU A 206 8.29 -13.23 19.23
N LYS A 207 8.42 -13.62 20.49
CA LYS A 207 7.40 -13.29 21.50
C LYS A 207 7.45 -11.79 21.83
N GLU A 208 6.39 -11.28 22.46
CA GLU A 208 6.32 -9.87 22.85
C GLU A 208 7.51 -9.44 23.72
N ASP A 209 7.82 -10.19 24.80
CA ASP A 209 8.95 -9.86 25.69
C ASP A 209 10.29 -9.82 24.94
N GLU A 210 10.53 -10.82 24.08
CA GLU A 210 11.76 -10.90 23.26
C GLU A 210 11.85 -9.76 22.24
N LEU A 211 10.71 -9.34 21.68
CA LEU A 211 10.63 -8.20 20.77
C LEU A 211 10.91 -6.88 21.51
N ILE A 212 10.38 -6.72 22.72
CA ILE A 212 10.64 -5.54 23.57
C ILE A 212 12.12 -5.47 23.92
N ASP A 213 12.74 -6.59 24.31
CA ASP A 213 14.17 -6.68 24.59
C ASP A 213 15.00 -6.37 23.34
N THR A 214 14.55 -6.84 22.17
CA THR A 214 15.22 -6.59 20.89
C THR A 214 15.11 -5.12 20.48
N LEU A 215 13.93 -4.51 20.46
CA LEU A 215 13.77 -3.08 20.18
C LEU A 215 14.50 -2.22 21.22
N GLY A 216 14.59 -2.71 22.46
CA GLY A 216 15.01 -1.96 23.61
C GLY A 216 13.91 -1.03 24.10
N PHE A 217 13.93 -0.78 25.42
CA PHE A 217 12.91 -0.01 26.12
C PHE A 217 12.64 1.38 25.49
N ARG A 218 13.69 2.03 24.97
CA ARG A 218 13.59 3.37 24.38
C ARG A 218 12.75 3.41 23.11
N LEU A 219 12.93 2.44 22.21
CA LEU A 219 12.16 2.35 20.96
C LEU A 219 10.74 1.86 21.24
N TRP A 220 10.61 0.86 22.11
CA TRP A 220 9.31 0.36 22.52
C TRP A 220 8.43 1.44 23.16
N SER A 221 8.98 2.24 24.09
CA SER A 221 8.24 3.36 24.71
C SER A 221 7.69 4.32 23.66
N ARG A 222 8.51 4.68 22.67
CA ARG A 222 8.14 5.60 21.59
C ARG A 222 7.05 5.03 20.69
N LEU A 223 7.14 3.75 20.34
CA LEU A 223 6.09 3.07 19.59
C LEU A 223 4.76 3.06 20.36
N ASN A 224 4.83 2.90 21.68
CA ASN A 224 3.66 2.79 22.56
C ASN A 224 3.00 4.15 22.88
N GLU A 225 3.77 5.24 22.91
CA GLU A 225 3.24 6.61 23.06
C GLU A 225 2.21 6.95 21.95
N ASP A 226 2.40 6.42 20.75
CA ASP A 226 1.53 6.63 19.58
C ASP A 226 0.38 5.60 19.44
N ARG A 227 -0.02 4.94 20.54
CA ARG A 227 -1.11 3.92 20.56
C ARG A 227 -0.78 2.69 19.71
N VAL A 228 0.22 1.92 20.12
CA VAL A 228 0.52 0.65 19.45
C VAL A 228 -0.62 -0.36 19.66
N THR A 229 -1.07 -0.98 18.58
CA THR A 229 -1.90 -2.18 18.65
C THR A 229 -1.01 -3.40 18.44
N VAL A 230 -1.05 -4.35 19.37
CA VAL A 230 -0.32 -5.62 19.27
C VAL A 230 -1.31 -6.72 18.95
N LEU A 231 -1.11 -7.42 17.83
CA LEU A 231 -1.92 -8.56 17.41
C LEU A 231 -1.08 -9.84 17.47
N GLU A 232 -1.52 -10.78 18.29
CA GLU A 232 -0.81 -12.04 18.52
C GLU A 232 -1.46 -13.21 17.79
N PHE A 233 -0.66 -13.91 16.98
CA PHE A 233 -1.08 -14.99 16.11
C PHE A 233 -0.79 -16.34 16.79
N LYS A 234 -1.73 -16.79 17.62
CA LYS A 234 -1.62 -17.98 18.50
C LYS A 234 -2.07 -19.30 17.87
N TRP A 235 -1.92 -19.50 16.55
CA TRP A 235 -2.37 -20.72 15.87
C TRP A 235 -1.24 -21.43 15.14
N ASP A 236 -1.53 -22.65 14.68
CA ASP A 236 -0.57 -23.50 13.98
C ASP A 236 -0.25 -23.02 12.57
N ASP A 237 0.91 -23.47 12.07
CA ASP A 237 1.43 -23.15 10.75
C ASP A 237 0.50 -23.68 9.64
N TYR A 238 -0.10 -22.74 8.92
CA TYR A 238 -0.97 -23.02 7.78
C TYR A 238 -0.26 -23.80 6.65
N ARG A 239 1.04 -23.55 6.45
CA ARG A 239 1.85 -24.22 5.41
C ARG A 239 2.06 -25.69 5.71
N ARG A 240 1.91 -26.12 6.97
CA ARG A 240 1.95 -27.53 7.38
C ARG A 240 0.60 -28.22 7.24
N ALA A 241 -0.50 -27.50 7.50
CA ALA A 241 -1.85 -28.04 7.38
C ALA A 241 -2.18 -28.48 5.94
N ASN A 242 -1.72 -27.76 4.92
CA ASN A 242 -2.00 -28.05 3.51
C ASN A 242 -1.05 -29.09 2.85
N LYS A 243 -0.11 -29.69 3.58
CA LYS A 243 0.75 -30.77 3.04
C LYS A 243 0.14 -32.17 3.15
N PHE A 244 -1.02 -32.29 3.77
CA PHE A 244 -1.70 -33.57 4.03
C PHE A 244 -3.06 -33.70 3.33
N VAL A 245 -3.32 -32.90 2.28
CA VAL A 245 -4.51 -32.98 1.44
C VAL A 245 -4.10 -33.22 0.00
#